data_AF-A0A959ER42-F1
#
_entry.id   AF-A0A959ER42-F1
#
_cell.length_a   1.000
_cell.length_b   1.000
_cell.length_c   1.000
_cell.angle_alpha   90.00
_cell.angle_beta   90.00
_cell.angle_gamma   90.00
#
_symmetry.space_group_name_H-M   'P 1'
#
loop_
_entity.id
_entity.type
_entity.pdbx_description
1 polymer ?
#
loop_
_entity_poly.entity_id
_entity_poly.type
_entity_poly.pdbx_seq_one_letter_code
_entity_poly.pdbx_strand_id
1 'polypeptide(L)'
;SLKDANKRQNKADQYKAAVAEIRKRGIAVMAGFIAGFDSDDYSAIVAMSDRLMEIGVDVPFLSIMTPFKGTSLYEKLKQEDRILEERGWNYYNGYNVAFQPRNLSPAELLQAHRQLWRRSFSPKHSLKRIARSLRLRRGAFLLVLFMNAFYCLKRLRGNYPVDMSKRKETSSPLQEFPPSIVNRQVASPG
;
A
#
# COMPACT_ATOMS: atom_id res chain seq x y z
N SER A 1 -12.41 5.70 2.64
CA SER A 1 -11.97 7.09 2.43
C SER A 1 -11.35 7.68 3.70
N LEU A 2 -10.71 8.85 3.60
CA LEU A 2 -10.03 9.56 4.71
C LEU A 2 -10.87 9.71 5.99
N LYS A 3 -12.21 9.74 5.86
CA LYS A 3 -13.16 9.74 6.97
C LYS A 3 -13.12 8.46 7.80
N ASP A 4 -12.91 7.30 7.18
CA ASP A 4 -12.90 5.99 7.85
C ASP A 4 -11.60 5.75 8.64
N ALA A 5 -10.51 6.44 8.26
CA ALA A 5 -9.21 6.34 8.92
C ALA A 5 -9.06 7.27 10.13
N ASN A 6 -10.07 8.07 10.47
CA ASN A 6 -10.10 9.03 11.58
C ASN A 6 -8.89 10.01 11.63
N LYS A 7 -8.20 10.22 10.49
CA LYS A 7 -7.04 11.11 10.40
C LYS A 7 -7.48 12.54 10.09
N ARG A 8 -7.84 13.30 11.12
CA ARG A 8 -8.22 14.73 11.04
C ARG A 8 -7.16 15.64 10.40
N GLN A 9 -5.91 15.17 10.32
CA GLN A 9 -4.77 15.89 9.74
C GLN A 9 -4.72 15.83 8.20
N ASN A 10 -5.51 14.94 7.55
CA ASN A 10 -5.45 14.70 6.12
C ASN A 10 -6.37 15.64 5.33
N LYS A 11 -5.94 16.89 5.12
CA LYS A 11 -6.64 17.86 4.24
C LYS A 11 -6.16 17.71 2.80
N ALA A 12 -6.83 16.86 2.03
CA ALA A 12 -6.45 16.54 0.64
C ALA A 12 -6.25 17.78 -0.24
N ASP A 13 -7.07 18.81 -0.05
CA ASP A 13 -7.02 20.07 -0.81
C ASP A 13 -5.71 20.87 -0.57
N GLN A 14 -5.05 20.63 0.57
CA GLN A 14 -3.81 21.30 0.94
C GLN A 14 -2.56 20.54 0.48
N TYR A 15 -2.70 19.25 0.10
CA TYR A 15 -1.54 18.42 -0.25
C TYR A 15 -0.79 18.97 -1.44
N LYS A 16 -1.49 19.42 -2.48
CA LYS A 16 -0.83 19.94 -3.68
C LYS A 16 0.04 21.16 -3.35
N ALA A 17 -0.47 22.08 -2.54
CA ALA A 17 0.29 23.26 -2.10
C ALA A 17 1.48 22.87 -1.20
N ALA A 18 1.25 22.00 -0.21
CA ALA A 18 2.31 21.54 0.69
C ALA A 18 3.43 20.81 -0.06
N VAL A 19 3.08 19.92 -0.99
CA VAL A 19 4.04 19.21 -1.85
C VAL A 19 4.80 20.20 -2.73
N ALA A 20 4.14 21.21 -3.31
CA ALA A 20 4.82 22.23 -4.09
C ALA A 20 5.88 22.98 -3.26
N GLU A 21 5.56 23.38 -2.02
CA GLU A 21 6.50 24.07 -1.12
C GLU A 21 7.70 23.18 -0.71
N ILE A 22 7.45 21.90 -0.41
CA ILE A 22 8.52 20.94 -0.12
C ILE A 22 9.44 20.79 -1.33
N ARG A 23 8.86 20.65 -2.52
CA ARG A 23 9.62 20.50 -3.77
C ARG A 23 10.41 21.74 -4.15
N LYS A 24 9.92 22.95 -3.87
CA LYS A 24 10.67 24.21 -4.08
C LYS A 24 11.99 24.22 -3.31
N ARG A 25 12.07 23.51 -2.17
CA ARG A 25 13.30 23.36 -1.36
C ARG A 25 14.21 22.23 -1.85
N GLY A 26 13.86 21.59 -2.97
CA GLY A 26 14.59 20.51 -3.62
C GLY A 26 14.43 19.15 -2.93
N ILE A 27 13.37 18.97 -2.14
CA ILE A 27 13.07 17.72 -1.40
C ILE A 27 12.06 16.90 -2.21
N ALA A 28 12.34 15.60 -2.39
CA ALA A 28 11.39 14.68 -3.02
C ALA A 28 10.25 14.31 -2.08
N VAL A 29 9.04 14.19 -2.61
CA VAL A 29 7.88 13.73 -1.83
C VAL A 29 7.56 12.28 -2.17
N MET A 30 7.64 11.44 -1.16
CA MET A 30 7.15 10.07 -1.20
C MET A 30 5.84 10.00 -0.44
N ALA A 31 4.83 9.35 -1.01
CA ALA A 31 3.51 9.31 -0.39
C ALA A 31 2.89 7.92 -0.50
N GLY A 32 2.40 7.43 0.65
CA GLY A 32 1.73 6.15 0.78
C GLY A 32 0.22 6.28 0.59
N PHE A 33 -0.35 5.37 -0.19
CA PHE A 33 -1.76 5.24 -0.46
C PHE A 33 -2.21 3.83 -0.12
N ILE A 34 -3.35 3.76 0.55
CA ILE A 34 -3.96 2.53 1.01
C ILE A 34 -5.33 2.43 0.31
N ALA A 35 -5.56 1.34 -0.39
CA ALA A 35 -6.85 1.00 -0.99
C ALA A 35 -7.58 -0.05 -0.15
N GLY A 36 -8.91 -0.04 -0.19
CA GLY A 36 -9.74 -1.05 0.46
C GLY A 36 -10.48 -0.56 1.69
N PHE A 37 -10.61 0.76 1.87
CA PHE A 37 -11.55 1.28 2.87
C PHE A 37 -12.98 0.99 2.44
N ASP A 38 -13.90 0.95 3.40
CA ASP A 38 -15.30 0.58 3.16
C ASP A 38 -16.01 1.50 2.17
N SER A 39 -15.63 2.77 2.11
CA SER A 39 -16.19 3.73 1.16
C SER A 39 -15.48 3.72 -0.21
N ASP A 40 -14.46 2.89 -0.42
CA ASP A 40 -13.73 2.87 -1.69
C ASP A 40 -14.52 2.08 -2.73
N ASP A 41 -14.57 2.60 -3.95
CA ASP A 41 -15.05 1.88 -5.12
C ASP A 41 -13.92 1.64 -6.12
N TYR A 42 -14.19 0.78 -7.11
CA TYR A 42 -13.21 0.39 -8.11
C TYR A 42 -12.62 1.60 -8.86
N SER A 43 -13.49 2.50 -9.32
CA SER A 43 -13.10 3.66 -10.14
C SER A 43 -12.28 4.66 -9.33
N ALA A 44 -12.65 4.88 -8.06
CA ALA A 44 -11.95 5.76 -7.14
C ALA A 44 -10.53 5.25 -6.87
N ILE A 45 -10.36 3.95 -6.64
CA ILE A 45 -9.03 3.32 -6.44
C ILE A 45 -8.16 3.53 -7.68
N VAL A 46 -8.68 3.26 -8.89
CA VAL A 46 -7.90 3.44 -10.13
C VAL A 46 -7.56 4.90 -10.37
N ALA A 47 -8.50 5.82 -10.12
CA ALA A 47 -8.33 7.26 -10.29
C ALA A 47 -7.30 7.87 -9.31
N MET A 48 -6.96 7.17 -8.21
CA MET A 48 -5.88 7.62 -7.31
C MET A 48 -4.55 7.81 -8.06
N SER A 49 -4.30 7.05 -9.13
CA SER A 49 -3.10 7.19 -9.96
C SER A 49 -2.94 8.58 -10.58
N ASP A 50 -4.05 9.21 -10.97
CA ASP A 50 -4.04 10.55 -11.57
C ASP A 50 -3.94 11.62 -10.46
N ARG A 51 -4.65 11.43 -9.34
CA ARG A 51 -4.56 12.31 -8.17
C ARG A 51 -3.13 12.41 -7.63
N LEU A 52 -2.41 11.29 -7.60
CA LEU A 52 -0.97 11.23 -7.26
C LEU A 52 -0.13 12.18 -8.13
N MET A 53 -0.42 12.21 -9.43
CA MET A 53 0.29 13.04 -10.39
C MET A 53 -0.06 14.51 -10.22
N GLU A 54 -1.34 14.82 -9.96
CA GLU A 54 -1.86 16.17 -9.71
C GLU A 54 -1.30 16.80 -8.44
N ILE A 55 -1.23 16.02 -7.35
CA ILE A 55 -0.62 16.44 -6.08
C ILE A 55 0.89 16.70 -6.25
N GLY A 56 1.54 16.01 -7.18
CA GLY A 56 2.97 16.17 -7.44
C GLY A 56 3.84 15.19 -6.65
N VAL A 57 3.32 14.02 -6.31
CA VAL A 57 4.09 12.95 -5.67
C VAL A 57 5.21 12.46 -6.60
N ASP A 58 6.41 12.28 -6.06
CA ASP A 58 7.60 11.82 -6.79
C ASP A 58 7.77 10.29 -6.75
N VAL A 59 7.44 9.68 -5.61
CA VAL A 59 7.49 8.21 -5.43
C VAL A 59 6.23 7.74 -4.71
N PRO A 60 5.28 7.09 -5.40
CA PRO A 60 4.09 6.55 -4.76
C PRO A 60 4.36 5.17 -4.13
N PHE A 61 3.89 4.97 -2.91
CA PHE A 61 3.79 3.65 -2.28
C PHE A 61 2.32 3.24 -2.28
N LEU A 62 2.00 2.11 -2.89
CA LEU A 62 0.62 1.67 -3.11
C LEU A 62 0.42 0.35 -2.38
N SER A 63 -0.58 0.31 -1.50
CA SER A 63 -0.87 -0.84 -0.67
C SER A 63 -2.37 -1.09 -0.56
N ILE A 64 -2.71 -2.34 -0.23
CA ILE A 64 -4.05 -2.74 0.20
C ILE A 64 -4.09 -2.72 1.73
N MET A 65 -5.19 -2.21 2.28
CA MET A 65 -5.45 -2.22 3.71
C MET A 65 -5.28 -3.64 4.27
N THR A 66 -4.39 -3.78 5.24
CA THR A 66 -4.07 -5.07 5.85
C THR A 66 -4.42 -5.02 7.33
N PRO A 67 -5.47 -5.72 7.78
CA PRO A 67 -5.86 -5.70 9.19
C PRO A 67 -4.99 -6.66 10.00
N PHE A 68 -3.89 -6.20 10.59
CA PHE A 68 -3.02 -7.07 11.39
C PHE A 68 -3.65 -7.47 12.73
N LYS A 69 -3.49 -8.72 13.16
CA LYS A 69 -3.98 -9.20 14.47
C LYS A 69 -3.44 -8.31 15.60
N GLY A 70 -4.30 -8.00 16.57
CA GLY A 70 -3.99 -7.07 17.67
C GLY A 70 -4.19 -5.59 17.34
N THR A 71 -4.58 -5.23 16.10
CA THR A 71 -5.00 -3.86 15.78
C THR A 71 -6.51 -3.71 15.97
N SER A 72 -6.96 -2.50 16.34
CA SER A 72 -8.40 -2.21 16.46
C SER A 72 -9.17 -2.43 15.16
N LEU A 73 -8.50 -2.26 14.01
CA LEU A 73 -9.09 -2.56 12.70
C LEU A 73 -9.36 -4.06 12.53
N TYR A 74 -8.44 -4.92 12.96
CA TYR A 74 -8.63 -6.37 12.90
C TYR A 74 -9.77 -6.81 13.80
N GLU A 75 -9.81 -6.35 15.05
CA GLU A 75 -10.89 -6.70 15.99
C GLU A 75 -12.25 -6.26 15.44
N LYS A 76 -12.34 -5.04 14.90
CA LYS A 76 -13.57 -4.55 14.26
C LYS A 76 -14.00 -5.44 13.09
N LEU A 77 -13.10 -5.73 12.15
CA LEU A 77 -13.43 -6.55 10.98
C LEU A 77 -13.73 -8.00 11.37
N LYS A 78 -13.13 -8.51 12.44
CA LYS A 78 -13.42 -9.84 12.98
C LYS A 78 -14.82 -9.90 13.58
N GLN A 79 -15.21 -8.90 14.36
CA GLN A 79 -16.58 -8.77 14.90
C GLN A 79 -17.64 -8.61 13.81
N GLU A 80 -17.27 -8.06 12.66
CA GLU A 80 -18.15 -7.94 11.49
C GLU A 80 -18.14 -9.21 10.60
N ASP A 81 -17.45 -10.29 10.98
CA ASP A 81 -17.25 -11.52 10.18
C ASP A 81 -16.64 -11.26 8.79
N ARG A 82 -15.76 -10.26 8.71
CA ARG A 82 -15.13 -9.82 7.45
C ARG A 82 -13.68 -10.24 7.32
N ILE A 83 -13.08 -10.94 8.27
CA ILE A 83 -11.73 -11.48 8.13
C ILE A 83 -11.79 -12.78 7.33
N LEU A 84 -10.92 -12.91 6.33
CA LEU A 84 -10.79 -14.13 5.52
C LEU A 84 -9.75 -15.04 6.16
N GLU A 85 -10.14 -15.75 7.23
CA GLU A 85 -9.24 -16.56 8.05
C GLU A 85 -8.59 -17.70 7.25
N GLU A 86 -9.26 -18.22 6.23
CA GLU A 86 -8.78 -19.28 5.35
C GLU A 86 -7.53 -18.87 4.54
N ARG A 87 -7.31 -17.56 4.35
CA ARG A 87 -6.20 -17.05 3.53
C ARG A 87 -4.84 -17.05 4.24
N GLY A 88 -4.81 -17.32 5.55
CA GLY A 88 -3.57 -17.40 6.32
C GLY A 88 -2.70 -16.14 6.28
N TRP A 89 -1.55 -16.20 6.97
CA TRP A 89 -0.65 -15.05 7.16
C TRP A 89 0.02 -14.54 5.88
N ASN A 90 0.13 -15.41 4.87
CA ASN A 90 0.75 -15.12 3.59
C ASN A 90 0.06 -13.97 2.82
N TYR A 91 -1.20 -13.68 3.12
CA TYR A 91 -1.96 -12.57 2.51
C TYR A 91 -1.76 -11.23 3.23
N TYR A 92 -1.16 -11.21 4.42
CA TYR A 92 -0.96 -10.03 5.26
C TYR A 92 0.32 -9.28 4.85
N ASN A 93 0.45 -8.95 3.56
CA ASN A 93 1.67 -8.40 2.96
C ASN A 93 1.50 -7.01 2.33
N GLY A 94 0.35 -6.37 2.51
CA GLY A 94 0.07 -5.04 1.95
C GLY A 94 -0.19 -5.03 0.44
N TYR A 95 -0.17 -6.17 -0.25
CA TYR A 95 -0.44 -6.27 -1.69
C TYR A 95 -1.55 -7.25 -2.04
N ASN A 96 -2.05 -8.00 -1.05
CA ASN A 96 -3.10 -9.01 -1.18
C ASN A 96 -4.24 -8.72 -0.20
N VAL A 97 -5.41 -9.31 -0.45
CA VAL A 97 -6.64 -9.02 0.29
C VAL A 97 -6.90 -10.13 1.31
N ALA A 98 -6.88 -9.78 2.60
CA ALA A 98 -7.10 -10.70 3.72
C ALA A 98 -8.46 -10.49 4.45
N PHE A 99 -9.35 -9.70 3.87
CA PHE A 99 -10.65 -9.34 4.45
C PHE A 99 -11.69 -9.11 3.35
N GLN A 100 -12.97 -9.12 3.70
CA GLN A 100 -14.11 -8.82 2.83
C GLN A 100 -14.41 -7.31 2.86
N PRO A 101 -14.19 -6.56 1.76
CA PRO A 101 -14.63 -5.16 1.64
C PRO A 101 -16.16 -5.08 1.59
N ARG A 102 -16.75 -3.92 1.98
CA ARG A 102 -18.21 -3.73 1.94
C ARG A 102 -18.76 -3.60 0.52
N ASN A 103 -18.10 -2.78 -0.31
CA ASN A 103 -18.61 -2.40 -1.63
C ASN A 103 -17.94 -3.13 -2.80
N LEU A 104 -16.94 -3.96 -2.52
CA LEU A 104 -16.18 -4.70 -3.52
C LEU A 104 -15.99 -6.13 -3.05
N SER A 105 -15.99 -7.08 -3.98
CA SER A 105 -15.43 -8.40 -3.71
C SER A 105 -13.91 -8.31 -3.48
N PRO A 106 -13.30 -9.28 -2.77
CA PRO A 106 -11.85 -9.33 -2.59
C PRO A 106 -11.09 -9.37 -3.92
N ALA A 107 -11.66 -10.01 -4.94
CA ALA A 107 -11.10 -10.08 -6.28
C ALA A 107 -11.12 -8.72 -7.00
N GLU A 108 -12.24 -7.98 -6.91
CA GLU A 108 -12.36 -6.65 -7.47
C GLU A 108 -11.41 -5.65 -6.81
N LEU A 109 -11.28 -5.69 -5.48
CA LEU A 109 -10.31 -4.85 -4.77
C LEU A 109 -8.87 -5.15 -5.22
N LEU A 110 -8.51 -6.44 -5.33
CA LEU A 110 -7.19 -6.83 -5.82
C LEU A 110 -6.97 -6.33 -7.25
N GLN A 111 -7.95 -6.50 -8.13
CA GLN A 111 -7.86 -6.08 -9.53
C GLN A 111 -7.75 -4.54 -9.64
N ALA A 112 -8.56 -3.79 -8.90
CA ALA A 112 -8.51 -2.33 -8.83
C ALA A 112 -7.14 -1.85 -8.34
N HIS A 113 -6.59 -2.47 -7.30
CA HIS A 113 -5.26 -2.15 -6.81
C HIS A 113 -4.16 -2.47 -7.84
N ARG A 114 -4.27 -3.59 -8.58
CA ARG A 114 -3.33 -3.92 -9.66
C ARG A 114 -3.45 -2.94 -10.85
N GLN A 115 -4.66 -2.48 -11.18
CA GLN A 115 -4.90 -1.41 -12.16
C GLN A 115 -4.24 -0.10 -11.72
N LEU A 116 -4.47 0.32 -10.47
CA LEU A 116 -3.85 1.49 -9.85
C LEU A 116 -2.32 1.42 -9.94
N TRP A 117 -1.73 0.28 -9.58
CA TRP A 117 -0.29 0.07 -9.67
C TRP A 117 0.21 0.19 -11.12
N ARG A 118 -0.44 -0.50 -12.06
CA ARG A 118 -0.10 -0.44 -13.49
C ARG A 118 -0.22 0.97 -14.05
N ARG A 119 -1.23 1.74 -13.68
CA ARG A 119 -1.40 3.12 -14.17
C ARG A 119 -0.37 4.06 -13.54
N SER A 120 -0.15 3.92 -12.24
CA SER A 120 0.80 4.75 -11.49
C SER A 120 2.23 4.60 -12.00
N PHE A 121 2.68 3.40 -12.35
CA PHE A 121 4.04 3.13 -12.87
C PHE A 121 4.10 2.98 -14.40
N SER A 122 3.12 3.53 -15.12
CA SER A 122 3.18 3.60 -16.58
C SER A 122 4.37 4.44 -17.07
N PRO A 123 4.97 4.16 -18.25
CA PRO A 123 6.05 4.96 -18.81
C PRO A 123 5.73 6.45 -18.80
N LYS A 124 4.51 6.84 -19.17
CA LYS A 124 4.03 8.23 -19.13
C LYS A 124 4.16 8.85 -17.74
N HIS A 125 3.62 8.20 -16.70
CA HIS A 125 3.66 8.73 -15.33
C HIS A 125 5.07 8.71 -14.74
N SER A 126 5.82 7.62 -14.96
CA SER A 126 7.20 7.47 -14.50
C SER A 126 8.12 8.52 -15.12
N LEU A 127 8.10 8.69 -16.45
CA LEU A 127 8.89 9.71 -17.15
C LEU A 127 8.49 11.13 -16.72
N LYS A 128 7.20 11.41 -16.55
CA LYS A 128 6.74 12.72 -16.05
C LYS A 128 7.22 12.99 -14.62
N ARG A 129 7.31 11.98 -13.74
CA ARG A 129 7.90 12.15 -12.40
C ARG A 129 9.40 12.41 -12.48
N ILE A 130 10.13 11.65 -13.29
CA ILE A 130 11.57 11.82 -13.51
C ILE A 130 11.88 13.22 -14.05
N ALA A 131 11.21 13.65 -15.12
CA ALA A 131 11.43 14.96 -15.72
C ALA A 131 11.17 16.12 -14.73
N ARG A 132 10.08 16.04 -13.94
CA ARG A 132 9.78 17.03 -12.89
C ARG A 132 10.80 17.04 -11.76
N SER A 133 11.47 15.91 -11.52
CA SER A 133 12.44 15.76 -10.44
C SER A 133 13.82 16.36 -10.73
N LEU A 134 14.08 16.79 -11.98
CA LEU A 134 15.34 17.45 -12.37
C LEU A 134 15.62 18.74 -11.58
N ARG A 135 14.58 19.37 -11.02
CA ARG A 135 14.69 20.57 -10.17
C ARG A 135 14.96 20.26 -8.70
N LEU A 136 15.00 18.98 -8.32
CA LEU A 136 15.29 18.56 -6.94
C LEU A 136 16.80 18.52 -6.69
N ARG A 137 17.20 18.42 -5.41
CA ARG A 137 18.60 18.15 -5.06
C ARG A 137 19.06 16.83 -5.69
N ARG A 138 20.35 16.74 -6.04
CA ARG A 138 20.91 15.58 -6.77
C ARG A 138 20.54 14.23 -6.16
N GLY A 139 20.67 14.06 -4.85
CA GLY A 139 20.30 12.80 -4.18
C GLY A 139 18.82 12.47 -4.29
N ALA A 140 17.95 13.47 -4.15
CA ALA A 140 16.51 13.32 -4.33
C ALA A 140 16.16 12.96 -5.78
N PHE A 141 16.79 13.63 -6.76
CA PHE A 141 16.65 13.28 -8.17
C PHE A 141 17.06 11.84 -8.46
N LEU A 142 18.24 11.41 -8.00
CA LEU A 142 18.74 10.04 -8.22
C LEU A 142 17.80 8.99 -7.62
N LEU A 143 17.26 9.24 -6.43
CA LEU A 143 16.26 8.37 -5.81
C LEU A 143 14.99 8.27 -6.66
N VAL A 144 14.45 9.40 -7.11
CA VAL A 144 13.23 9.45 -7.92
C VAL A 144 13.45 8.76 -9.26
N LEU A 145 14.61 8.98 -9.90
CA LEU A 145 15.03 8.30 -11.12
C LEU A 145 15.06 6.80 -10.92
N PHE A 146 15.82 6.32 -9.92
CA PHE A 146 15.99 4.91 -9.65
C PHE A 146 14.64 4.22 -9.35
N MET A 147 13.84 4.76 -8.45
CA MET A 147 12.54 4.18 -8.08
C MET A 147 11.57 4.12 -9.26
N ASN A 148 11.41 5.22 -10.01
CA ASN A 148 10.48 5.24 -11.13
C ASN A 148 10.97 4.38 -12.30
N ALA A 149 12.27 4.35 -12.59
CA ALA A 149 12.83 3.48 -13.62
C ALA A 149 12.68 2.00 -13.23
N PHE A 150 12.99 1.64 -11.99
CA PHE A 150 12.86 0.27 -11.47
C PHE A 150 11.42 -0.23 -11.57
N TYR A 151 10.44 0.51 -11.04
CA TYR A 151 9.05 0.06 -11.08
C TYR A 151 8.43 0.11 -12.48
N CYS A 152 8.84 1.06 -13.32
CA CYS A 152 8.46 1.07 -14.74
C CYS A 152 9.02 -0.17 -15.45
N LEU A 153 10.28 -0.54 -15.21
CA LEU A 153 10.88 -1.75 -15.77
C LEU A 153 10.19 -3.02 -15.26
N LYS A 154 9.90 -3.12 -13.96
CA LYS A 154 9.12 -4.24 -13.40
C LYS A 154 7.77 -4.37 -14.11
N ARG A 155 7.06 -3.27 -14.33
CA ARG A 155 5.81 -3.25 -15.09
C ARG A 155 6.00 -3.76 -16.52
N LEU A 156 6.99 -3.25 -17.25
CA LEU A 156 7.26 -3.66 -18.63
C LEU A 156 7.63 -5.14 -18.75
N ARG A 157 8.30 -5.69 -17.73
CA ARG A 157 8.63 -7.12 -17.62
C ARG A 157 7.48 -7.99 -17.10
N GLY A 158 6.29 -7.42 -16.87
CA GLY A 158 5.16 -8.14 -16.29
C GLY A 158 5.36 -8.61 -14.84
N ASN A 159 6.37 -8.09 -14.14
CA ASN A 159 6.69 -8.44 -12.76
C ASN A 159 5.87 -7.59 -11.78
N TYR A 160 4.61 -7.95 -11.62
CA TYR A 160 3.65 -7.30 -10.73
C TYR A 160 3.78 -7.79 -9.29
N PRO A 161 3.23 -7.06 -8.30
CA PRO A 161 3.12 -7.59 -6.95
C PRO A 161 2.40 -8.94 -6.96
N VAL A 162 2.97 -9.91 -6.24
CA VAL A 162 2.53 -11.31 -6.23
C VAL A 162 1.06 -11.40 -5.88
N ASP A 163 0.33 -12.17 -6.68
CA ASP A 163 -1.05 -12.55 -6.43
C ASP A 163 -1.07 -13.91 -5.72
N MET A 164 -1.37 -13.89 -4.42
CA MET A 164 -1.32 -15.09 -3.59
C MET A 164 -2.43 -16.10 -3.94
N SER A 165 -3.51 -15.66 -4.61
CA SER A 165 -4.57 -16.58 -5.07
C SER A 165 -4.12 -17.55 -6.16
N LYS A 166 -3.03 -17.21 -6.86
CA LYS A 166 -2.46 -18.01 -7.96
C LYS A 166 -1.26 -18.84 -7.54
N ARG A 167 -0.78 -18.65 -6.31
CA ARG A 167 0.36 -19.41 -5.80
C ARG A 167 -0.15 -20.80 -5.44
N LYS A 168 0.34 -21.84 -6.12
CA LYS A 168 0.16 -23.21 -5.62
C LYS A 168 0.74 -23.24 -4.22
N GLU A 169 -0.02 -23.70 -3.24
CA GLU A 169 0.47 -23.88 -1.89
C GLU A 169 1.66 -24.84 -1.94
N THR A 170 2.87 -24.30 -1.85
CA THR A 170 3.95 -25.07 -1.26
C THR A 170 3.64 -25.10 0.23
N SER A 171 2.89 -26.12 0.62
CA SER A 171 2.67 -26.51 2.00
C SER A 171 4.02 -26.85 2.64
N SER A 172 4.74 -25.82 3.07
CA SER A 172 5.65 -25.97 4.19
C SER A 172 4.80 -25.64 5.41
N PRO A 173 4.39 -26.63 6.21
CA PRO A 173 3.79 -26.32 7.50
C PRO A 173 4.80 -25.41 8.20
N LEU A 174 4.35 -24.20 8.56
CA LEU A 174 5.07 -23.38 9.50
C LEU A 174 5.27 -24.27 10.71
N GLN A 175 6.51 -24.72 10.88
CA GLN A 175 6.99 -25.46 12.02
C GLN A 175 6.44 -24.74 13.25
N GLU A 176 5.53 -25.39 13.96
CA GLU A 176 5.00 -24.90 15.22
C GLU A 176 6.19 -24.40 16.04
N PHE A 177 6.14 -23.14 16.48
CA PHE A 177 7.13 -22.66 17.41
C PHE A 177 7.11 -23.62 18.61
N PRO A 178 8.26 -24.20 19.00
CA PRO A 178 8.28 -25.13 20.11
C PRO A 178 7.68 -24.45 21.35
N PRO A 179 6.89 -25.16 22.17
CA PRO A 179 6.17 -24.60 23.32
C PRO A 179 7.08 -24.03 24.44
N SER A 180 8.39 -23.91 24.23
CA SER A 180 9.37 -23.53 25.24
C SER A 180 9.45 -22.04 25.57
N ILE A 181 8.70 -21.15 24.90
CA ILE A 181 8.77 -19.70 25.16
C ILE A 181 7.59 -19.16 26.00
N VAL A 182 6.57 -19.97 26.31
CA VAL A 182 5.39 -19.50 27.07
C VAL A 182 5.56 -19.58 28.61
N ASN A 183 6.58 -20.27 29.13
CA ASN A 183 6.78 -20.48 30.57
C ASN A 183 8.09 -19.88 31.13
N ARG A 184 8.32 -18.58 30.96
CA ARG A 184 9.13 -17.83 31.94
C ARG A 184 8.24 -16.84 32.67
N GLN A 185 7.60 -17.38 33.70
CA GLN A 185 6.97 -16.60 34.76
C GLN A 185 7.98 -15.63 35.38
N VAL A 186 7.42 -14.48 35.72
CA VAL A 186 7.94 -13.43 36.59
C VAL A 186 8.54 -14.05 37.85
N ALA A 187 9.86 -13.92 38.03
CA ALA A 187 10.50 -14.03 39.33
C ALA A 187 10.93 -12.61 39.74
N SER A 188 10.19 -12.02 40.68
CA SER A 188 10.59 -10.78 41.37
C SER A 188 11.76 -11.08 42.31
N PRO A 189 12.80 -10.24 42.39
CA PRO A 189 13.79 -10.35 43.45
C PRO A 189 13.24 -9.72 44.74
N GLY A 190 13.40 -10.45 45.84
CA GLY A 190 13.29 -9.92 47.21
C GLY A 190 14.54 -9.18 47.63
#